data_AF-A0A6P8WF47-F1
#
_entry.id   AF-A0A6P8WF47-F1
#
_cell.length_a   1.000
_cell.length_b   1.000
_cell.length_c   1.000
_cell.angle_alpha   90.00
_cell.angle_beta   90.00
_cell.angle_gamma   90.00
#
_symmetry.space_group_name_H-M   'P 1'
#
loop_
_entity.id
_entity.type
_entity.pdbx_description
1 polymer ?
#
loop_
_entity_poly.entity_id
_entity_poly.type
_entity_poly.pdbx_seq_one_letter_code
_entity_poly.pdbx_strand_id
1 'polypeptide(L)'
;MNKITRAFISVLRQNNSGYSSATLLGRQLSYQSDLSLDKIYPNARLQLYTPPPPPGSGDKFNGYIPMDKLEISYSRSSGPGGQHVNTVNTKVDIRFKLAEAEWIPTKTREKLLQVLANKLNKEGYYFIKSDLTRSQQMNLADALEKLRTVIRAQEVEPVAPSEETLEKLRRRQEKAARQRLQLKRDRSKVKADRRAPSGVDF
;
A
#
# COMPACT_ATOMS: atom_id res chain seq x y z
N MET A 1 -28.11 70.90 -2.49
CA MET A 1 -27.10 69.93 -2.00
C MET A 1 -27.72 68.55 -2.17
N ASN A 2 -27.21 67.56 -2.92
CA ASN A 2 -25.84 67.12 -3.16
C ASN A 2 -25.69 66.47 -4.55
N LYS A 3 -24.44 66.45 -5.02
CA LYS A 3 -24.01 66.16 -6.40
C LYS A 3 -24.15 64.66 -6.74
N ILE A 4 -24.72 64.40 -7.92
CA ILE A 4 -24.70 63.11 -8.61
C ILE A 4 -23.23 62.77 -8.94
N THR A 5 -22.76 61.58 -8.56
CA THR A 5 -21.52 61.02 -9.10
C THR A 5 -21.79 59.66 -9.73
N ARG A 6 -21.54 59.59 -11.05
CA ARG A 6 -21.49 58.37 -11.85
C ARG A 6 -20.29 57.56 -11.39
N ALA A 7 -20.50 56.35 -10.88
CA ALA A 7 -19.45 55.35 -10.73
C ALA A 7 -19.86 54.10 -11.52
N PHE A 8 -19.16 53.87 -12.62
CA PHE A 8 -19.33 52.74 -13.52
C PHE A 8 -19.03 51.42 -12.81
N ILE A 9 -19.97 50.47 -12.87
CA ILE A 9 -19.73 49.08 -12.48
C ILE A 9 -19.13 48.38 -13.70
N SER A 10 -17.80 48.27 -13.78
CA SER A 10 -17.16 47.40 -14.76
C SER A 10 -17.07 45.99 -14.17
N VAL A 11 -18.04 45.12 -14.48
CA VAL A 11 -17.94 43.69 -14.20
C VAL A 11 -16.97 43.08 -15.21
N LEU A 12 -15.68 43.02 -14.85
CA LEU A 12 -14.68 42.40 -15.70
C LEU A 12 -14.72 40.88 -15.49
N ARG A 13 -15.16 40.19 -16.54
CA ARG A 13 -15.22 38.73 -16.64
C ARG A 13 -13.82 38.18 -16.97
N GLN A 14 -13.47 37.07 -16.32
CA GLN A 14 -12.41 36.07 -16.58
C GLN A 14 -11.26 36.04 -15.56
N ASN A 15 -11.31 35.07 -14.65
CA ASN A 15 -10.36 33.96 -14.65
C ASN A 15 -10.86 32.78 -13.81
N ASN A 16 -10.53 31.58 -14.27
CA ASN A 16 -11.06 30.30 -13.86
C ASN A 16 -10.45 29.86 -12.51
N SER A 17 -10.88 30.48 -11.40
CA SER A 17 -10.64 30.00 -10.04
C SER A 17 -11.64 30.61 -9.04
N GLY A 18 -12.84 30.03 -8.99
CA GLY A 18 -13.62 29.87 -7.75
C GLY A 18 -14.31 31.06 -7.07
N TYR A 19 -13.90 32.33 -7.22
CA TYR A 19 -14.54 33.42 -6.48
C TYR A 19 -14.64 34.71 -7.31
N SER A 20 -15.88 35.07 -7.68
CA SER A 20 -16.21 36.37 -8.27
C SER A 20 -16.07 37.47 -7.21
N SER A 21 -14.88 38.07 -7.04
CA SER A 21 -14.72 39.24 -6.19
C SER A 21 -15.23 40.49 -6.92
N ALA A 22 -16.38 41.03 -6.51
CA ALA A 22 -16.80 42.35 -6.95
C ALA A 22 -15.80 43.38 -6.41
N THR A 23 -15.24 44.22 -7.28
CA THR A 23 -14.36 45.32 -6.90
C THR A 23 -15.08 46.64 -7.15
N LEU A 24 -15.14 47.51 -6.13
CA LEU A 24 -15.66 48.87 -6.25
C LEU A 24 -14.58 49.82 -5.76
N LEU A 25 -14.17 50.79 -6.60
CA LEU A 25 -13.07 51.73 -6.32
C LEU A 25 -11.76 51.01 -5.92
N GLY A 26 -11.42 49.90 -6.57
CA GLY A 26 -10.18 49.16 -6.31
C GLY A 26 -10.13 48.38 -5.00
N ARG A 27 -11.22 48.36 -4.22
CA ARG A 27 -11.34 47.51 -3.02
C ARG A 27 -12.10 46.23 -3.35
N GLN A 28 -11.53 45.08 -3.01
CA GLN A 28 -12.26 43.81 -3.05
C GLN A 28 -13.39 43.86 -2.01
N LEU A 29 -14.63 43.69 -2.47
CA LEU A 29 -15.78 43.51 -1.60
C LEU A 29 -15.89 42.03 -1.26
N SER A 30 -15.17 41.58 -0.24
CA SER A 30 -15.38 40.27 0.40
C SER A 30 -16.04 40.48 1.76
N TYR A 31 -17.15 39.78 2.00
CA TYR A 31 -17.78 39.76 3.32
C TYR A 31 -16.92 38.94 4.28
N GLN A 32 -16.56 39.52 5.43
CA GLN A 32 -15.80 38.87 6.49
C GLN A 32 -16.61 38.93 7.79
N SER A 33 -17.16 37.79 8.22
CA SER A 33 -17.89 37.67 9.48
C SER A 33 -16.93 37.64 10.68
N ASP A 34 -17.47 37.69 11.90
CA ASP A 34 -16.69 37.47 13.13
C ASP A 34 -16.23 36.02 13.31
N LEU A 35 -16.88 35.09 12.60
CA LEU A 35 -16.51 33.67 12.53
C LEU A 35 -15.71 33.34 11.26
N SER A 36 -15.06 34.34 10.64
CA SER A 36 -14.16 34.09 9.52
C SER A 36 -12.92 33.31 9.97
N LEU A 37 -12.38 32.49 9.07
CA LEU A 37 -11.20 31.68 9.35
C LEU A 37 -10.01 32.55 9.77
N ASP A 38 -9.87 33.74 9.19
CA ASP A 38 -8.85 34.76 9.51
C ASP A 38 -8.93 35.22 10.97
N LYS A 39 -10.15 35.32 11.53
CA LYS A 39 -10.38 35.75 12.91
C LYS A 39 -10.30 34.60 13.90
N ILE A 40 -10.85 33.43 13.56
CA ILE A 40 -10.80 32.24 14.43
C ILE A 40 -9.37 31.70 14.52
N TYR A 41 -8.60 31.77 13.42
CA TYR A 41 -7.24 31.25 13.32
C TYR A 41 -6.27 32.34 12.81
N PRO A 42 -5.96 33.37 13.63
CA PRO A 42 -5.16 34.53 13.19
C PRO A 42 -3.73 34.19 12.80
N ASN A 43 -3.19 33.08 13.31
CA ASN A 43 -1.84 32.61 13.01
C ASN A 43 -1.80 31.56 11.88
N ALA A 44 -2.95 31.14 11.35
CA ALA A 44 -3.00 30.15 10.28
C ALA A 44 -2.67 30.81 8.93
N ARG A 45 -1.79 30.19 8.17
CA ARG A 45 -1.54 30.58 6.78
C ARG A 45 -2.69 30.07 5.93
N LEU A 46 -3.72 30.89 5.73
CA LEU A 46 -4.94 30.55 4.95
C LEU A 46 -4.72 30.41 3.44
N GLN A 47 -3.47 30.44 2.99
CA GLN A 47 -3.13 30.14 1.61
C GLN A 47 -3.34 28.64 1.37
N LEU A 48 -4.20 28.30 0.39
CA LEU A 48 -4.34 26.94 -0.11
C LEU A 48 -2.99 26.52 -0.72
N TYR A 49 -2.22 25.71 0.01
CA TYR A 49 -0.92 25.21 -0.39
C TYR A 49 -0.94 23.69 -0.44
N THR A 50 -0.55 23.11 -1.57
CA THR A 50 -0.29 21.67 -1.66
C THR A 50 1.10 21.43 -1.08
N PRO A 51 1.22 20.74 0.07
CA PRO A 51 2.53 20.46 0.64
C PRO A 51 3.35 19.62 -0.35
N PRO A 52 4.65 19.94 -0.54
CA PRO A 52 5.51 19.12 -1.37
C PRO A 52 5.64 17.74 -0.73
N PRO A 53 5.92 16.70 -1.52
CA PRO A 53 6.15 15.37 -0.97
C PRO A 53 7.26 15.42 0.10
N PRO A 54 7.15 14.62 1.17
CA PRO A 54 8.13 14.65 2.25
C PRO A 54 9.52 14.35 1.67
N PRO A 55 10.57 15.09 2.11
CA PRO A 55 11.92 14.83 1.65
C PRO A 55 12.31 13.37 1.94
N GLY A 56 13.09 12.77 1.04
CA GLY A 56 13.59 11.40 1.22
C GLY A 56 14.49 11.33 2.46
N SER A 57 14.07 10.61 3.49
CA SER A 57 14.94 10.23 4.60
C SER A 57 15.96 9.25 4.06
N GLY A 58 17.20 9.68 3.79
CA GLY A 58 18.17 8.92 2.99
C GLY A 58 18.33 7.43 3.34
N ASP A 59 18.20 7.08 4.63
CA ASP A 59 18.38 5.69 5.09
C ASP A 59 17.07 4.95 5.39
N LYS A 60 15.92 5.64 5.44
CA LYS A 60 14.63 5.09 5.91
C LYS A 60 13.50 5.33 4.93
N PHE A 61 12.49 4.45 4.92
CA PHE A 61 11.34 4.65 4.04
C PHE A 61 10.36 5.66 4.66
N ASN A 62 10.16 6.80 3.98
CA ASN A 62 9.28 7.89 4.46
C ASN A 62 7.78 7.58 4.35
N GLY A 63 7.38 6.46 3.75
CA GLY A 63 5.97 6.07 3.57
C GLY A 63 5.29 6.64 2.34
N TYR A 64 5.96 7.55 1.61
CA TYR A 64 5.47 8.11 0.37
C TYR A 64 5.66 7.12 -0.78
N ILE A 65 4.59 6.90 -1.54
CA ILE A 65 4.60 6.01 -2.70
C ILE A 65 4.11 6.82 -3.89
N PRO A 66 4.95 7.09 -4.89
CA PRO A 66 4.55 7.84 -6.07
C PRO A 66 3.62 6.99 -6.94
N MET A 67 2.39 7.45 -7.13
CA MET A 67 1.38 6.75 -7.93
C MET A 67 1.81 6.58 -9.39
N ASP A 68 2.55 7.56 -9.93
CA ASP A 68 3.01 7.57 -11.34
C ASP A 68 4.03 6.47 -11.66
N LYS A 69 4.66 5.90 -10.62
CA LYS A 69 5.62 4.79 -10.76
C LYS A 69 4.96 3.42 -10.53
N LEU A 70 3.67 3.39 -10.22
CA LEU A 70 2.90 2.17 -10.05
C LEU A 70 2.00 1.95 -11.25
N GLU A 71 1.97 0.73 -11.74
CA GLU A 71 0.98 0.32 -12.71
C GLU A 71 -0.18 -0.36 -11.98
N ILE A 72 -1.37 0.21 -12.13
CA ILE A 72 -2.56 -0.18 -11.36
C ILE A 72 -3.59 -0.67 -12.34
N SER A 73 -3.95 -1.95 -12.19
CA SER A 73 -4.97 -2.60 -13.00
C SER A 73 -6.17 -2.97 -12.14
N TYR A 74 -7.36 -2.85 -12.73
CA TYR A 74 -8.61 -3.19 -12.08
C TYR A 74 -9.23 -4.39 -12.77
N SER A 75 -9.62 -5.39 -11.99
CA SER A 75 -10.24 -6.62 -12.49
C SER A 75 -11.49 -6.96 -11.69
N ARG A 76 -12.19 -8.00 -12.13
CA ARG A 76 -13.31 -8.55 -11.36
C ARG A 76 -12.80 -9.30 -10.14
N SER A 77 -13.51 -9.19 -9.02
CA SER A 77 -13.25 -9.97 -7.81
C SER A 77 -13.71 -11.42 -7.99
N SER A 78 -13.00 -12.39 -7.42
CA SER A 78 -13.31 -13.82 -7.54
C SER A 78 -14.36 -14.34 -6.53
N GLY A 79 -15.14 -13.44 -5.92
CA GLY A 79 -16.05 -13.76 -4.82
C GLY A 79 -17.27 -14.59 -5.24
N PRO A 80 -18.01 -15.17 -4.27
CA PRO A 80 -19.20 -15.99 -4.53
C PRO A 80 -20.20 -15.19 -5.38
N GLY A 81 -20.60 -15.78 -6.50
CA GLY A 81 -21.36 -15.11 -7.57
C GLY A 81 -22.61 -14.41 -7.04
N GLY A 82 -22.67 -13.10 -7.30
CA GLY A 82 -23.82 -12.24 -7.01
C GLY A 82 -23.90 -11.11 -8.03
N GLN A 83 -24.98 -10.33 -8.00
CA GLN A 83 -25.28 -9.30 -9.02
C GLN A 83 -24.14 -8.28 -9.26
N HIS A 84 -23.32 -8.03 -8.24
CA HIS A 84 -22.21 -7.08 -8.32
C HIS A 84 -20.87 -7.67 -8.81
N VAL A 85 -20.69 -8.99 -8.70
CA VAL A 85 -19.39 -9.65 -8.96
C VAL A 85 -19.04 -9.64 -10.46
N ASN A 86 -20.05 -9.73 -11.30
CA ASN A 86 -19.89 -9.82 -12.75
C ASN A 86 -19.93 -8.46 -13.46
N THR A 87 -20.34 -7.40 -12.76
CA THR A 87 -20.63 -6.08 -13.35
C THR A 87 -19.58 -5.02 -13.01
N VAL A 88 -18.92 -5.11 -11.85
CA VAL A 88 -18.00 -4.06 -11.39
C VAL A 88 -16.59 -4.61 -11.17
N ASN A 89 -15.60 -3.91 -11.73
CA ASN A 89 -14.18 -4.22 -11.54
C ASN A 89 -13.70 -3.61 -10.21
N THR A 90 -13.86 -4.36 -9.12
CA THR A 90 -13.51 -3.90 -7.77
C THR A 90 -12.12 -4.33 -7.33
N LYS A 91 -11.58 -5.43 -7.88
CA LYS A 91 -10.28 -5.97 -7.50
C LYS A 91 -9.16 -5.08 -8.04
N VAL A 92 -8.15 -4.83 -7.22
CA VAL A 92 -7.01 -3.98 -7.57
C VAL A 92 -5.74 -4.82 -7.59
N ASP A 93 -5.04 -4.78 -8.71
CA ASP A 93 -3.73 -5.38 -8.90
C ASP A 93 -2.71 -4.25 -9.14
N ILE A 94 -1.80 -4.05 -8.19
CA ILE A 94 -0.67 -3.13 -8.29
C ILE A 94 0.56 -3.91 -8.74
N ARG A 95 1.26 -3.40 -9.76
CA ARG A 95 2.55 -3.92 -10.21
C ARG A 95 3.58 -2.82 -10.36
N PHE A 96 4.82 -3.11 -10.02
CA PHE A 96 5.97 -2.24 -10.28
C PHE A 96 7.26 -3.05 -10.33
N LYS A 97 8.29 -2.49 -10.95
CA LYS A 97 9.62 -3.12 -11.04
C LYS A 97 10.44 -2.76 -9.82
N LEU A 98 10.77 -3.76 -9.01
CA LEU A 98 11.40 -3.52 -7.70
C LEU A 98 12.81 -2.94 -7.81
N ALA A 99 13.57 -3.31 -8.85
CA ALA A 99 14.93 -2.83 -9.07
C ALA A 99 14.99 -1.32 -9.40
N GLU A 100 14.00 -0.82 -10.13
CA GLU A 100 13.92 0.58 -10.61
C GLU A 100 13.22 1.52 -9.61
N ALA A 101 12.79 1.02 -8.46
CA ALA A 101 12.06 1.79 -7.47
C ALA A 101 12.99 2.73 -6.66
N GLU A 102 13.31 3.91 -7.22
CA GLU A 102 14.16 4.94 -6.61
C GLU A 102 13.61 5.50 -5.28
N TRP A 103 12.29 5.50 -5.12
CA TRP A 103 11.60 5.97 -3.91
C TRP A 103 11.78 5.02 -2.70
N ILE A 104 12.36 3.83 -2.90
CA ILE A 104 12.75 2.90 -1.85
C ILE A 104 14.26 3.03 -1.58
N PRO A 105 14.70 3.17 -0.31
CA PRO A 105 16.12 3.21 0.04
C PRO A 105 16.88 1.98 -0.49
N THR A 106 18.11 2.18 -0.97
CA THR A 106 18.91 1.14 -1.65
C THR A 106 19.10 -0.11 -0.77
N LYS A 107 19.42 0.07 0.51
CA LYS A 107 19.57 -1.04 1.48
C LYS A 107 18.30 -1.90 1.59
N THR A 108 17.14 -1.26 1.70
CA THR A 108 15.84 -1.96 1.80
C THR A 108 15.47 -2.62 0.48
N ARG A 109 15.80 -2.00 -0.65
CA ARG A 109 15.56 -2.54 -1.99
C ARG A 109 16.33 -3.84 -2.22
N GLU A 110 17.60 -3.89 -1.86
CA GLU A 110 18.45 -5.09 -1.98
C GLU A 110 17.92 -6.23 -1.10
N LYS A 111 17.56 -5.93 0.16
CA LYS A 111 16.91 -6.90 1.06
C LYS A 111 15.59 -7.42 0.48
N LEU A 112 14.75 -6.53 -0.06
CA LEU A 112 13.49 -6.90 -0.69
C LEU A 112 13.70 -7.81 -1.91
N LEU A 113 14.71 -7.56 -2.74
CA LEU A 113 15.04 -8.41 -3.88
C LEU A 113 15.41 -9.83 -3.46
N GLN A 114 16.15 -9.99 -2.36
CA GLN A 114 16.52 -11.30 -1.83
C GLN A 114 15.31 -12.03 -1.21
N VAL A 115 14.55 -11.34 -0.36
CA VAL A 115 13.43 -11.94 0.38
C VAL A 115 12.24 -12.25 -0.53
N LEU A 116 11.94 -11.37 -1.48
CA LEU A 116 10.83 -11.51 -2.42
C LEU A 116 11.23 -12.22 -3.71
N ALA A 117 12.45 -12.77 -3.83
CA ALA A 117 12.92 -13.47 -5.04
C ALA A 117 11.90 -14.50 -5.56
N ASN A 118 11.25 -15.24 -4.65
CA ASN A 118 10.24 -16.26 -5.00
C ASN A 118 8.88 -15.68 -5.44
N LYS A 119 8.62 -14.40 -5.17
CA LYS A 119 7.37 -13.69 -5.49
C LYS A 119 7.51 -12.75 -6.69
N LEU A 120 8.72 -12.55 -7.19
CA LEU A 120 8.99 -11.72 -8.37
C LEU A 120 8.75 -12.53 -9.64
N ASN A 121 8.28 -11.85 -10.67
CA ASN A 121 8.27 -12.40 -12.02
C ASN A 121 9.70 -12.43 -12.61
N LYS A 122 9.90 -13.16 -13.71
CA LYS A 122 11.19 -13.23 -14.45
C LYS A 122 11.74 -11.86 -14.85
N GLU A 123 10.84 -10.91 -15.13
CA GLU A 123 11.16 -9.53 -15.49
C GLU A 123 11.43 -8.61 -14.27
N GLY A 124 11.29 -9.12 -13.05
CA GLY A 124 11.52 -8.37 -11.81
C GLY A 124 10.31 -7.55 -11.32
N TYR A 125 9.11 -7.84 -11.83
CA TYR A 125 7.87 -7.23 -11.36
C TYR A 125 7.39 -7.87 -10.06
N TYR A 126 7.01 -7.02 -9.10
CA TYR A 126 6.31 -7.42 -7.89
C TYR A 126 4.82 -7.11 -8.02
N PHE A 127 3.97 -8.07 -7.63
CA PHE A 127 2.51 -7.96 -7.71
C PHE A 127 1.90 -7.92 -6.31
N ILE A 128 0.99 -6.96 -6.10
CA ILE A 128 0.17 -6.86 -4.89
C ILE A 128 -1.29 -6.80 -5.32
N LYS A 129 -2.12 -7.60 -4.67
CA LYS A 129 -3.53 -7.72 -5.01
C LYS A 129 -4.41 -7.46 -3.79
N SER A 130 -5.55 -6.80 -4.01
CA SER A 130 -6.59 -6.63 -2.99
C SER A 130 -7.99 -6.70 -3.60
N ASP A 131 -8.83 -7.52 -2.98
CA ASP A 131 -10.24 -7.74 -3.32
C ASP A 131 -11.12 -7.90 -2.07
N LEU A 132 -10.76 -7.22 -0.96
CA LEU A 132 -11.46 -7.34 0.32
C LEU A 132 -12.87 -6.73 0.33
N THR A 133 -13.05 -5.61 -0.38
CA THR A 133 -14.27 -4.81 -0.32
C THR A 133 -14.94 -4.66 -1.69
N ARG A 134 -16.19 -4.21 -1.68
CA ARG A 134 -16.94 -3.86 -2.90
C ARG A 134 -16.51 -2.54 -3.54
N SER A 135 -15.64 -1.75 -2.89
CA SER A 135 -15.21 -0.44 -3.37
C SER A 135 -13.78 -0.49 -3.89
N GLN A 136 -13.60 -0.02 -5.12
CA GLN A 136 -12.30 0.06 -5.79
C GLN A 136 -11.30 0.94 -5.03
N GLN A 137 -11.74 2.08 -4.50
CA GLN A 137 -10.87 3.00 -3.75
C GLN A 137 -10.38 2.40 -2.43
N MET A 138 -11.26 1.66 -1.74
CA MET A 138 -10.90 0.98 -0.49
C MET A 138 -9.90 -0.15 -0.75
N ASN A 139 -10.10 -0.93 -1.82
CA ASN A 139 -9.15 -1.98 -2.21
C ASN A 139 -7.80 -1.41 -2.66
N LEU A 140 -7.79 -0.25 -3.31
CA LEU A 140 -6.56 0.46 -3.65
C LEU A 140 -5.80 0.90 -2.40
N ALA A 141 -6.50 1.49 -1.42
CA ALA A 141 -5.89 1.90 -0.16
C ALA A 141 -5.29 0.69 0.59
N ASP A 142 -6.00 -0.43 0.65
CA ASP A 142 -5.50 -1.67 1.26
C ASP A 142 -4.29 -2.25 0.51
N ALA A 143 -4.30 -2.23 -0.83
CA ALA A 143 -3.14 -2.67 -1.61
C ALA A 143 -1.89 -1.80 -1.36
N LEU A 144 -2.06 -0.48 -1.24
CA LEU A 144 -0.99 0.44 -0.87
C LEU A 144 -0.51 0.24 0.58
N GLU A 145 -1.41 -0.06 1.50
CA GLU A 145 -1.06 -0.37 2.89
C GLU A 145 -0.27 -1.67 3.01
N LYS A 146 -0.67 -2.71 2.27
CA LYS A 146 0.10 -3.96 2.15
C LYS A 146 1.50 -3.70 1.61
N LEU A 147 1.63 -2.87 0.57
CA LEU A 147 2.93 -2.45 0.02
C LEU A 147 3.80 -1.77 1.10
N ARG A 148 3.23 -0.80 1.83
CA ARG A 148 3.93 -0.11 2.93
C ARG A 148 4.38 -1.07 4.02
N THR A 149 3.52 -2.03 4.38
CA THR A 149 3.79 -3.01 5.43
C THR A 149 4.92 -3.94 5.03
N VAL A 150 4.94 -4.41 3.78
CA VAL A 150 6.02 -5.25 3.24
C VAL A 150 7.35 -4.51 3.27
N ILE A 151 7.38 -3.24 2.85
CA ILE A 151 8.60 -2.43 2.86
C ILE A 151 9.10 -2.20 4.29
N ARG A 152 8.21 -1.77 5.19
CA ARG A 152 8.56 -1.52 6.60
C ARG A 152 9.04 -2.77 7.31
N ALA A 153 8.47 -3.94 7.01
CA ALA A 153 8.90 -5.20 7.60
C ALA A 153 10.35 -5.58 7.25
N GLN A 154 10.87 -5.14 6.09
CA GLN A 154 12.27 -5.38 5.70
C GLN A 154 13.25 -4.32 6.20
N GLU A 155 12.73 -3.16 6.60
CA GLU A 155 13.53 -2.09 7.19
C GLU A 155 13.91 -2.42 8.64
N VAL A 156 13.07 -3.16 9.36
CA VAL A 156 13.37 -3.63 10.72
C VAL A 156 14.52 -4.63 10.66
N GLU A 157 15.63 -4.28 11.29
CA GLU A 157 16.75 -5.21 11.44
C GLU A 157 16.33 -6.40 12.30
N PRO A 158 16.58 -7.64 11.85
CA PRO A 158 16.25 -8.81 12.64
C PRO A 158 17.08 -8.79 13.92
N VAL A 159 16.40 -8.74 15.06
CA VAL A 159 17.05 -8.88 16.37
C VAL A 159 17.69 -10.25 16.43
N ALA A 160 18.95 -10.30 16.90
CA ALA A 160 19.64 -11.57 17.10
C ALA A 160 18.80 -12.49 18.01
N PRO A 161 18.56 -13.75 17.62
CA PRO A 161 17.75 -14.66 18.42
C PRO A 161 18.43 -14.89 19.77
N SER A 162 17.65 -14.80 20.85
CA SER A 162 18.14 -15.15 22.18
C SER A 162 18.52 -16.64 22.26
N GLU A 163 19.41 -16.99 23.18
CA GLU A 163 19.88 -18.36 23.38
C GLU A 163 18.73 -19.34 23.60
N GLU A 164 17.71 -18.95 24.38
CA GLU A 164 16.50 -19.75 24.57
C GLU A 164 15.73 -20.00 23.26
N THR A 165 15.70 -19.02 22.37
CA THR A 165 15.01 -19.12 21.08
C THR A 165 15.74 -20.12 20.18
N LEU A 166 17.06 -20.11 20.21
CA LEU A 166 17.92 -21.07 19.49
C LEU A 166 17.72 -22.49 20.01
N GLU A 167 17.67 -22.68 21.34
CA GLU A 167 17.44 -24.00 21.93
C GLU A 167 16.05 -24.55 21.57
N LYS A 168 15.01 -23.72 21.63
CA LYS A 168 13.64 -24.08 21.20
C LYS A 168 13.62 -24.49 19.73
N LEU A 169 14.33 -23.77 18.86
CA LEU A 169 14.45 -24.10 17.44
C LEU A 169 15.13 -25.46 17.24
N ARG A 170 16.24 -25.72 17.93
CA ARG A 170 16.95 -27.01 17.88
C ARG A 170 16.04 -28.15 18.32
N ARG A 171 15.36 -28.03 19.46
CA ARG A 171 14.42 -29.04 19.96
C ARG A 171 13.28 -29.31 18.98
N ARG A 172 12.78 -28.26 18.30
CA ARG A 172 11.72 -28.39 17.28
C ARG A 172 12.22 -29.17 16.06
N GLN A 173 13.45 -28.91 15.61
CA GLN A 173 14.08 -29.65 14.50
C GLN A 173 14.29 -31.13 14.85
N GLU A 174 14.80 -31.44 16.03
CA GLU A 174 15.00 -32.81 16.50
C GLU A 174 13.67 -33.58 16.60
N LYS A 175 12.62 -32.92 17.13
CA LYS A 175 11.27 -33.49 17.18
C LYS A 175 10.72 -33.78 15.79
N ALA A 176 10.85 -32.84 14.84
CA ALA A 176 10.39 -33.02 13.47
C ALA A 176 11.14 -34.16 12.76
N ALA A 177 12.45 -34.29 12.98
CA ALA A 177 13.26 -35.38 12.45
C ALA A 177 12.82 -36.75 13.01
N ARG A 178 12.57 -36.83 14.33
CA ARG A 178 12.07 -38.05 14.98
C ARG A 178 10.69 -38.45 14.45
N GLN A 179 9.77 -37.50 14.30
CA GLN A 179 8.44 -37.74 13.73
C GLN A 179 8.54 -38.22 12.28
N ARG A 180 9.40 -37.62 11.46
CA ARG A 180 9.63 -38.07 10.07
C ARG A 180 10.14 -39.51 10.00
N LEU A 181 11.04 -39.91 10.90
CA LEU A 181 11.55 -41.29 10.98
C LEU A 181 10.46 -42.28 11.39
N GLN A 182 9.63 -41.93 12.38
CA GLN A 182 8.49 -42.76 12.79
C GLN A 182 7.52 -42.96 11.64
N LEU A 183 7.09 -41.87 10.97
CA LEU A 183 6.21 -41.94 9.81
C LEU A 183 6.79 -42.82 8.68
N LYS A 184 8.11 -42.76 8.44
CA LYS A 184 8.77 -43.65 7.46
C LYS A 184 8.71 -45.12 7.89
N ARG A 185 8.94 -45.42 9.17
CA ARG A 185 8.87 -46.80 9.70
C ARG A 185 7.46 -47.35 9.62
N ASP A 186 6.47 -46.59 10.05
CA ASP A 186 5.06 -47.01 10.01
C ASP A 186 4.62 -47.26 8.57
N ARG A 187 5.00 -46.37 7.64
CA ARG A 187 4.74 -46.56 6.20
C ARG A 187 5.44 -47.80 5.65
N SER A 188 6.63 -48.17 6.15
CA SER A 188 7.33 -49.38 5.75
C SER A 188 6.63 -50.64 6.25
N LYS A 189 6.14 -50.64 7.50
CA LYS A 189 5.38 -51.76 8.07
C LYS A 189 4.09 -52.00 7.29
N VAL A 190 3.32 -50.94 7.05
CA VAL A 190 2.09 -51.01 6.24
C VAL A 190 2.38 -51.55 4.82
N LYS A 191 3.54 -51.26 4.23
CA LYS A 191 3.93 -51.83 2.94
C LYS A 191 4.31 -53.32 3.03
N ALA A 192 4.96 -53.73 4.12
CA ALA A 192 5.31 -55.13 4.35
C ALA A 192 4.05 -55.97 4.56
N ASP A 193 3.09 -55.48 5.36
CA ASP A 193 1.81 -56.16 5.62
C ASP A 193 0.95 -56.32 4.36
N ARG A 194 1.13 -55.44 3.37
CA ARG A 194 0.45 -55.51 2.06
C ARG A 194 1.11 -56.46 1.07
N ARG A 195 2.32 -56.96 1.34
CA ARG A 195 2.95 -57.95 0.45
C ARG A 195 2.33 -59.31 0.73
N ALA A 196 1.86 -59.98 -0.32
CA ALA A 196 1.47 -61.38 -0.23
C ALA A 196 2.66 -62.20 0.32
N PRO A 197 2.43 -63.23 1.14
CA PRO A 197 3.50 -64.10 1.61
C PRO A 197 4.28 -64.60 0.39
N SER A 198 5.60 -64.41 0.38
CA SER A 198 6.46 -64.99 -0.64
C SER A 198 6.38 -66.51 -0.49
N GLY A 199 5.59 -67.15 -1.33
CA GLY A 199 5.39 -68.59 -1.27
C GLY A 199 6.59 -69.32 -1.85
N VAL A 200 7.54 -69.69 -0.98
CA VAL A 200 8.43 -70.88 -0.94
C VAL A 200 9.29 -70.70 0.33
N ASP A 201 9.44 -71.69 1.21
CA ASP A 201 10.30 -72.86 1.02
C ASP A 201 9.74 -74.12 1.73
N PHE A 202 9.84 -75.25 1.02
CA PHE A 202 9.66 -76.62 1.54
C PHE A 202 10.95 -77.13 2.18
#